data_AF-A0A430UPH5-F1
#
_entry.id   AF-A0A430UPH5-F1
#
_cell.length_a   1.000
_cell.length_b   1.000
_cell.length_c   1.000
_cell.angle_alpha   90.00
_cell.angle_beta   90.00
_cell.angle_gamma   90.00
#
_symmetry.space_group_name_H-M   'P 1'
#
loop_
_entity.id
_entity.type
_entity.pdbx_description
1 polymer ?
#
loop_
_entity_poly.entity_id
_entity_poly.type
_entity_poly.pdbx_seq_one_letter_code
_entity_poly.pdbx_strand_id
1 'polypeptide(L)'
;MGALHRTLWSWAETMAWHYAQEIPDYARLDTRILERDVAVVSFEYLRALEEGGNVEDLALAVGQRRRSQGVSLPALLRAYRLWAKDALEALKDSTPNRLAELAPRVVELLDRVSEASAQGYRLALEGRLPRGSVVGIGVGFADAGAIALAPRHLSLPSETLVYEQSPFGALLFLAAPLAEVEQELRGLARKCQAVLWVEEGTDASRVGADLEEALALGSCLRLPPGLYPTRYLWPLAIALDSPKGRERLLRLLAPLEPHPELLATLEVYLQAGFSLKKTAHRLGLHPNSVLYRLHRAEELTGLHLGRAEDLCLVSMALYLYRAVGD
;
A
#
# COMPACT_ATOMS: atom_id res chain seq x y z
N MET A 1 -10.08 -9.56 16.34
CA MET A 1 -10.41 -10.45 15.21
C MET A 1 -10.90 -11.79 15.75
N GLY A 2 -12.09 -12.25 15.35
CA GLY A 2 -12.73 -13.48 15.85
C GLY A 2 -12.10 -14.79 15.33
N ALA A 3 -12.51 -15.93 15.87
CA ALA A 3 -12.00 -17.26 15.49
C ALA A 3 -12.28 -17.60 14.02
N LEU A 4 -13.51 -17.35 13.55
CA LEU A 4 -13.91 -17.56 12.14
C LEU A 4 -13.03 -16.76 11.18
N HIS A 5 -12.76 -15.49 11.49
CA HIS A 5 -11.92 -14.62 10.67
C HIS A 5 -10.51 -15.19 10.46
N ARG A 6 -9.88 -15.71 11.53
CA ARG A 6 -8.55 -16.35 11.43
C ARG A 6 -8.58 -17.62 10.58
N THR A 7 -9.63 -18.43 10.71
CA THR A 7 -9.80 -19.64 9.90
C THR A 7 -9.93 -19.31 8.42
N LEU A 8 -10.80 -18.37 8.06
CA LEU A 8 -10.98 -17.96 6.66
C LEU A 8 -9.69 -17.36 6.08
N TRP A 9 -8.95 -16.58 6.86
CA TRP A 9 -7.66 -16.03 6.44
C TRP A 9 -6.64 -17.14 6.16
N SER A 10 -6.52 -18.12 7.06
CA SER A 10 -5.62 -19.27 6.86
C SER A 10 -5.94 -20.08 5.60
N TRP A 11 -7.22 -20.28 5.29
CA TRP A 11 -7.64 -20.92 4.05
C TRP A 11 -7.24 -20.10 2.83
N ALA A 12 -7.49 -18.80 2.86
CA ALA A 12 -7.15 -17.89 1.77
C ALA A 12 -5.64 -17.84 1.48
N GLU A 13 -4.79 -17.88 2.51
CA GLU A 13 -3.34 -17.99 2.36
C GLU A 13 -2.96 -19.31 1.67
N THR A 14 -3.52 -20.43 2.13
CA THR A 14 -3.24 -21.75 1.56
C THR A 14 -3.66 -21.83 0.08
N MET A 15 -4.83 -21.28 -0.24
CA MET A 15 -5.34 -21.17 -1.60
C MET A 15 -4.41 -20.38 -2.52
N ALA A 16 -3.93 -19.20 -2.07
CA ALA A 16 -3.03 -18.38 -2.89
C ALA A 16 -1.74 -19.13 -3.28
N TRP A 17 -1.17 -19.89 -2.34
CA TRP A 17 -0.01 -20.74 -2.59
C TRP A 17 -0.33 -21.94 -3.49
N HIS A 18 -1.50 -22.56 -3.32
CA HIS A 18 -1.96 -23.63 -4.22
C HIS A 18 -2.10 -23.13 -5.66
N TYR A 19 -2.57 -21.90 -5.88
CA TYR A 19 -2.62 -21.32 -7.23
C TYR A 19 -1.23 -21.17 -7.85
N ALA A 20 -0.25 -20.70 -7.07
CA ALA A 20 1.12 -20.56 -7.54
C ALA A 20 1.79 -21.91 -7.86
N GLN A 21 1.42 -22.98 -7.15
CA GLN A 21 1.89 -24.34 -7.46
C GLN A 21 1.27 -24.89 -8.75
N GLU A 22 -0.02 -24.62 -8.96
CA GLU A 22 -0.78 -25.21 -10.06
C GLU A 22 -0.72 -24.40 -11.36
N ILE A 23 -0.61 -23.07 -11.28
CA ILE A 23 -0.79 -22.14 -12.40
C ILE A 23 0.52 -21.38 -12.68
N PRO A 24 1.19 -21.61 -13.83
CA PRO A 24 2.47 -20.98 -14.14
C PRO A 24 2.48 -19.45 -14.09
N ASP A 25 1.39 -18.79 -14.48
CA ASP A 25 1.28 -17.33 -14.43
C ASP A 25 1.29 -16.82 -12.97
N TYR A 26 0.66 -17.53 -12.04
CA TYR A 26 0.66 -17.19 -10.61
C TYR A 26 2.02 -17.51 -9.96
N ALA A 27 2.71 -18.55 -10.42
CA ALA A 27 4.07 -18.90 -9.97
C ALA A 27 5.10 -17.80 -10.23
N ARG A 28 4.85 -16.92 -11.22
CA ARG A 28 5.73 -15.80 -11.59
C ARG A 28 5.42 -14.51 -10.85
N LEU A 29 4.32 -14.45 -10.10
CA LEU A 29 3.98 -13.27 -9.31
C LEU A 29 4.97 -13.11 -8.16
N ASP A 30 5.23 -11.86 -7.76
CA ASP A 30 5.94 -11.57 -6.53
C ASP A 30 5.19 -12.21 -5.35
N THR A 31 5.93 -12.81 -4.40
CA THR A 31 5.33 -13.50 -3.25
C THR A 31 4.45 -12.57 -2.42
N ARG A 32 4.79 -11.27 -2.35
CA ARG A 32 3.98 -10.26 -1.66
C ARG A 32 2.66 -10.01 -2.38
N ILE A 33 2.58 -10.17 -3.70
CA ILE A 33 1.31 -10.12 -4.44
C ILE A 33 0.45 -11.34 -4.08
N LEU A 34 1.04 -12.53 -3.96
CA LEU A 34 0.30 -13.72 -3.52
C LEU A 34 -0.29 -13.50 -2.11
N GLU A 35 0.50 -13.00 -1.17
CA GLU A 35 0.09 -12.81 0.22
C GLU A 35 -0.82 -11.60 0.44
N ARG A 36 -0.55 -10.48 -0.24
CA ARG A 36 -1.20 -9.18 0.02
C ARG A 36 -2.27 -8.81 -0.99
N ASP A 37 -2.40 -9.51 -2.10
CA ASP A 37 -3.47 -9.30 -3.08
C ASP A 37 -4.28 -10.58 -3.30
N VAL A 38 -3.66 -11.69 -3.75
CA VAL A 38 -4.38 -12.95 -4.02
C VAL A 38 -5.08 -13.48 -2.78
N ALA A 39 -4.37 -13.64 -1.66
CA ALA A 39 -4.96 -14.14 -0.42
C ALA A 39 -6.02 -13.18 0.16
N VAL A 40 -5.81 -11.85 0.07
CA VAL A 40 -6.81 -10.86 0.50
C VAL A 40 -8.11 -11.02 -0.27
N VAL A 41 -8.05 -11.20 -1.59
CA VAL A 41 -9.22 -11.39 -2.44
C VAL A 41 -9.91 -12.72 -2.14
N SER A 42 -9.16 -13.82 -2.01
CA SER A 42 -9.71 -15.13 -1.64
C SER A 42 -10.41 -15.08 -0.28
N PHE A 43 -9.85 -14.35 0.68
CA PHE A 43 -10.45 -14.12 1.99
C PHE A 43 -11.78 -13.36 1.89
N GLU A 44 -11.85 -12.31 1.06
CA GLU A 44 -13.08 -11.53 0.87
C GLU A 44 -14.19 -12.37 0.24
N TYR A 45 -13.87 -13.26 -0.70
CA TYR A 45 -14.85 -14.20 -1.26
C TYR A 45 -15.35 -15.21 -0.23
N LEU A 46 -14.44 -15.79 0.56
CA LEU A 46 -14.79 -16.68 1.67
C LEU A 46 -15.68 -15.98 2.71
N ARG A 47 -15.37 -14.71 3.03
CA ARG A 47 -16.21 -13.92 3.93
C ARG A 47 -17.60 -13.67 3.35
N ALA A 48 -17.72 -13.40 2.05
CA ALA A 48 -19.00 -13.22 1.38
C ALA A 48 -19.87 -14.50 1.37
N LEU A 49 -19.26 -15.69 1.44
CA LEU A 49 -20.01 -16.94 1.64
C LEU A 49 -20.66 -17.04 3.01
N GLU A 50 -20.13 -16.38 4.05
CA GLU A 50 -20.72 -16.42 5.39
C GLU A 50 -21.66 -15.23 5.62
N GLU A 51 -21.17 -14.03 5.32
CA GLU A 51 -21.85 -12.76 5.65
C GLU A 51 -22.75 -12.23 4.53
N GLY A 52 -22.60 -12.77 3.31
CA GLY A 52 -23.16 -12.17 2.11
C GLY A 52 -22.38 -10.92 1.67
N GLY A 53 -22.88 -10.27 0.61
CA GLY A 53 -22.32 -9.01 0.10
C GLY A 53 -22.02 -9.04 -1.40
N ASN A 54 -21.90 -7.84 -1.98
CA ASN A 54 -21.41 -7.63 -3.33
C ASN A 54 -19.87 -7.70 -3.31
N VAL A 55 -19.31 -8.55 -4.17
CA VAL A 55 -17.87 -8.70 -4.40
C VAL A 55 -17.52 -8.61 -5.89
N GLU A 56 -18.48 -8.29 -6.74
CA GLU A 56 -18.30 -8.11 -8.18
C GLU A 56 -17.42 -6.91 -8.48
N ASP A 57 -17.55 -5.83 -7.73
CA ASP A 57 -16.65 -4.66 -7.81
C ASP A 57 -15.19 -5.03 -7.51
N LEU A 58 -15.01 -5.87 -6.47
CA LEU A 58 -13.70 -6.41 -6.13
C LEU A 58 -13.17 -7.33 -7.25
N ALA A 59 -14.02 -8.19 -7.80
CA ALA A 59 -13.67 -9.10 -8.87
C ALA A 59 -13.33 -8.36 -10.17
N LEU A 60 -14.08 -7.33 -10.55
CA LEU A 60 -13.77 -6.47 -11.69
C LEU A 60 -12.36 -5.88 -11.54
N ALA A 61 -12.03 -5.36 -10.36
CA ALA A 61 -10.69 -4.85 -10.09
C ALA A 61 -9.61 -5.95 -10.11
N VAL A 62 -9.92 -7.18 -9.68
CA VAL A 62 -9.00 -8.33 -9.78
C VAL A 62 -8.67 -8.62 -11.25
N GLY A 63 -9.67 -8.63 -12.13
CA GLY A 63 -9.49 -8.78 -13.57
C GLY A 63 -8.51 -7.77 -14.15
N GLN A 64 -8.70 -6.50 -13.82
CA GLN A 64 -7.80 -5.42 -14.25
C GLN A 64 -6.37 -5.61 -13.72
N ARG A 65 -6.22 -5.86 -12.40
CA ARG A 65 -4.90 -6.04 -11.78
C ARG A 65 -4.15 -7.23 -12.34
N ARG A 66 -4.81 -8.38 -12.50
CA ARG A 66 -4.18 -9.61 -13.01
C ARG A 66 -3.69 -9.43 -14.45
N ARG A 67 -4.42 -8.68 -15.28
CA ARG A 67 -3.93 -8.26 -16.59
C ARG A 67 -2.69 -7.37 -16.50
N SER A 68 -2.67 -6.39 -15.59
CA SER A 68 -1.49 -5.52 -15.38
C SER A 68 -0.27 -6.31 -14.87
N GLN A 69 -0.50 -7.39 -14.11
CA GLN A 69 0.54 -8.26 -13.54
C GLN A 69 0.98 -9.39 -14.49
N GLY A 70 0.49 -9.41 -15.74
CA GLY A 70 0.90 -10.40 -16.74
C GLY A 70 0.26 -11.78 -16.57
N VAL A 71 -0.78 -11.93 -15.76
CA VAL A 71 -1.58 -13.16 -15.68
C VAL A 71 -2.54 -13.21 -16.86
N SER A 72 -2.59 -14.34 -17.58
CA SER A 72 -3.50 -14.52 -18.70
C SER A 72 -4.95 -14.74 -18.25
N LEU A 73 -5.93 -14.38 -19.09
CA LEU A 73 -7.35 -14.64 -18.78
C LEU A 73 -7.66 -16.13 -18.52
N PRO A 74 -7.14 -17.11 -19.30
CA PRO A 74 -7.33 -18.52 -18.98
C PRO A 74 -6.75 -18.92 -17.61
N ALA A 75 -5.58 -18.40 -17.24
CA ALA A 75 -4.98 -18.65 -15.93
C ALA A 75 -5.81 -18.04 -14.80
N LEU A 76 -6.31 -16.82 -14.98
CA LEU A 76 -7.23 -16.18 -14.02
C LEU A 76 -8.49 -17.01 -13.81
N LEU A 77 -9.16 -17.43 -14.89
CA LEU A 77 -10.35 -18.26 -14.80
C LEU A 77 -10.06 -19.65 -14.22
N ARG A 78 -8.84 -20.18 -14.40
CA ARG A 78 -8.41 -21.42 -13.73
C ARG A 78 -8.26 -21.21 -12.22
N ALA A 79 -7.69 -20.09 -11.77
CA ALA A 79 -7.56 -19.78 -10.35
C ALA A 79 -8.92 -19.72 -9.65
N TYR A 80 -9.94 -19.18 -10.30
CA TYR A 80 -11.32 -19.20 -9.79
C TYR A 80 -11.89 -20.62 -9.61
N ARG A 81 -11.65 -21.52 -10.56
CA ARG A 81 -12.07 -22.93 -10.42
C ARG A 81 -11.33 -23.65 -9.30
N LEU A 82 -10.03 -23.37 -9.12
CA LEU A 82 -9.26 -23.86 -7.98
C LEU A 82 -9.79 -23.30 -6.66
N TRP A 83 -10.05 -21.98 -6.59
CA TRP A 83 -10.67 -21.35 -5.42
C TRP A 83 -11.95 -22.07 -4.99
N ALA A 84 -12.86 -22.35 -5.93
CA ALA A 84 -14.11 -23.02 -5.64
C ALA A 84 -13.89 -24.46 -5.14
N LYS A 85 -12.98 -25.20 -5.77
CA LYS A 85 -12.61 -26.56 -5.33
C LYS A 85 -12.05 -26.53 -3.90
N ASP A 86 -11.09 -25.67 -3.63
CA ASP A 86 -10.43 -25.56 -2.34
C ASP A 86 -11.41 -25.11 -1.25
N ALA A 87 -12.34 -24.21 -1.59
CA ALA A 87 -13.38 -23.77 -0.66
C ALA A 87 -14.31 -24.92 -0.28
N LEU A 88 -14.73 -25.75 -1.25
CA LEU A 88 -15.55 -26.93 -0.99
C LEU A 88 -14.80 -27.97 -0.15
N GLU A 89 -13.51 -28.20 -0.41
CA GLU A 89 -12.68 -29.11 0.39
C GLU A 89 -12.53 -28.60 1.83
N ALA A 90 -12.25 -27.31 2.02
CA ALA A 90 -12.16 -26.70 3.34
C ALA A 90 -13.48 -26.74 4.11
N LEU A 91 -14.62 -26.51 3.44
CA LEU A 91 -15.95 -26.64 4.05
C LEU A 91 -16.26 -28.08 4.45
N LYS A 92 -15.95 -29.05 3.59
CA LYS A 92 -16.13 -30.48 3.88
C LYS A 92 -15.35 -30.89 5.13
N ASP A 93 -14.14 -30.40 5.30
CA ASP A 93 -13.27 -30.80 6.41
C ASP A 93 -13.62 -30.07 7.73
N SER A 94 -14.05 -28.81 7.66
CA SER A 94 -14.28 -27.97 8.84
C SER A 94 -15.74 -27.90 9.31
N THR A 95 -16.70 -27.96 8.39
CA THR A 95 -18.13 -27.75 8.65
C THR A 95 -18.99 -28.67 7.77
N PRO A 96 -18.80 -30.01 7.83
CA PRO A 96 -19.47 -30.96 6.94
C PRO A 96 -21.00 -30.89 7.00
N ASN A 97 -21.56 -30.49 8.15
CA ASN A 97 -22.99 -30.31 8.35
C ASN A 97 -23.60 -29.16 7.55
N ARG A 98 -22.80 -28.16 7.16
CA ARG A 98 -23.23 -27.00 6.34
C ARG A 98 -22.86 -27.14 4.87
N LEU A 99 -22.17 -28.20 4.47
CA LEU A 99 -21.69 -28.36 3.10
C LEU A 99 -22.81 -28.32 2.06
N ALA A 100 -23.93 -29.00 2.32
CA ALA A 100 -25.08 -29.01 1.39
C ALA A 100 -25.74 -27.62 1.23
N GLU A 101 -25.67 -26.78 2.27
CA GLU A 101 -26.17 -25.40 2.25
C GLU A 101 -25.18 -24.45 1.53
N LEU A 102 -23.88 -24.59 1.80
CA LEU A 102 -22.86 -23.65 1.32
C LEU A 102 -22.33 -23.98 -0.08
N ALA A 103 -22.36 -25.25 -0.51
CA ALA A 103 -21.82 -25.65 -1.81
C ALA A 103 -22.48 -24.94 -3.00
N PRO A 104 -23.82 -24.80 -3.09
CA PRO A 104 -24.44 -24.01 -4.14
C PRO A 104 -23.98 -22.54 -4.13
N ARG A 105 -23.80 -21.95 -2.95
CA ARG A 105 -23.33 -20.56 -2.79
C ARG A 105 -21.90 -20.39 -3.30
N VAL A 106 -21.03 -21.39 -3.15
CA VAL A 106 -19.67 -21.39 -3.73
C VAL A 106 -19.75 -21.34 -5.27
N VAL A 107 -20.63 -22.14 -5.87
CA VAL A 107 -20.78 -22.20 -7.34
C VAL A 107 -21.41 -20.90 -7.89
N GLU A 108 -22.44 -20.37 -7.23
CA GLU A 108 -23.03 -19.07 -7.58
C GLU A 108 -22.03 -17.93 -7.45
N LEU A 109 -21.22 -17.95 -6.39
CA LEU A 109 -20.19 -16.94 -6.21
C LEU A 109 -19.13 -17.04 -7.30
N LEU A 110 -18.63 -18.25 -7.58
CA LEU A 110 -17.68 -18.53 -8.67
C LEU A 110 -18.15 -17.94 -10.00
N ASP A 111 -19.40 -18.19 -10.39
CA ASP A 111 -19.99 -17.69 -11.62
C ASP A 111 -19.91 -16.16 -11.69
N ARG A 112 -20.50 -15.48 -10.70
CA ARG A 112 -20.54 -14.02 -10.58
C ARG A 112 -19.15 -13.38 -10.60
N VAL A 113 -18.22 -13.88 -9.78
CA VAL A 113 -16.88 -13.27 -9.67
C VAL A 113 -16.03 -13.56 -10.90
N SER A 114 -16.23 -14.70 -11.57
CA SER A 114 -15.48 -15.03 -12.78
C SER A 114 -15.91 -14.17 -13.97
N GLU A 115 -17.21 -13.90 -14.13
CA GLU A 115 -17.76 -13.00 -15.14
C GLU A 115 -17.30 -11.56 -14.91
N ALA A 116 -17.44 -11.05 -13.68
CA ALA A 116 -16.99 -9.70 -13.33
C ALA A 116 -15.48 -9.52 -13.54
N SER A 117 -14.66 -10.51 -13.16
CA SER A 117 -13.22 -10.51 -13.47
C SER A 117 -12.92 -10.52 -14.95
N ALA A 118 -13.65 -11.30 -15.76
CA ALA A 118 -13.44 -11.33 -17.21
C ALA A 118 -13.75 -9.97 -17.84
N GLN A 119 -14.82 -9.30 -17.38
CA GLN A 119 -15.13 -7.93 -17.77
C GLN A 119 -14.01 -6.96 -17.39
N GLY A 120 -13.52 -7.01 -16.15
CA GLY A 120 -12.39 -6.20 -15.69
C GLY A 120 -11.12 -6.44 -16.51
N TYR A 121 -10.82 -7.69 -16.82
CA TYR A 121 -9.67 -8.05 -17.66
C TYR A 121 -9.77 -7.42 -19.06
N ARG A 122 -10.97 -7.41 -19.66
CA ARG A 122 -11.23 -6.77 -20.94
C ARG A 122 -11.05 -5.25 -20.86
N LEU A 123 -11.55 -4.60 -19.81
CA LEU A 123 -11.34 -3.15 -19.59
C LEU A 123 -9.84 -2.81 -19.55
N ALA A 124 -9.03 -3.63 -18.87
CA ALA A 124 -7.58 -3.45 -18.83
C ALA A 124 -6.88 -3.71 -20.18
N LEU A 125 -7.45 -4.55 -21.05
CA LEU A 125 -6.97 -4.71 -22.43
C LEU A 125 -7.29 -3.49 -23.31
N GLU A 126 -8.46 -2.90 -23.11
CA GLU A 126 -8.89 -1.69 -23.83
C GLU A 126 -8.11 -0.45 -23.38
N GLY A 127 -7.67 -0.44 -22.11
CA GLY A 127 -6.49 0.26 -21.59
C GLY A 127 -6.33 1.70 -22.05
N ARG A 128 -7.10 2.63 -21.47
CA ARG A 128 -6.82 4.07 -21.57
C ARG A 128 -6.71 4.67 -20.19
N LEU A 129 -5.53 5.24 -19.91
CA LEU A 129 -5.37 6.08 -18.74
C LEU A 129 -6.41 7.22 -18.77
N PRO A 130 -6.92 7.65 -17.60
CA PRO A 130 -7.85 8.76 -17.51
C PRO A 130 -7.33 10.01 -18.23
N ARG A 131 -8.23 10.76 -18.88
CA ARG A 131 -7.93 12.06 -19.48
C ARG A 131 -8.47 13.17 -18.60
N GLY A 132 -7.77 14.29 -18.55
CA GLY A 132 -8.16 15.42 -17.69
C GLY A 132 -7.64 15.22 -16.27
N SER A 133 -8.36 15.75 -15.28
CA SER A 133 -7.98 15.60 -13.87
C SER A 133 -7.87 14.13 -13.50
N VAL A 134 -6.69 13.75 -12.99
CA VAL A 134 -6.37 12.39 -12.59
C VAL A 134 -5.64 12.43 -11.25
N VAL A 135 -6.05 11.55 -10.35
CA VAL A 135 -5.34 11.25 -9.11
C VAL A 135 -4.71 9.89 -9.26
N GLY A 136 -3.39 9.83 -9.14
CA GLY A 136 -2.67 8.57 -9.07
C GLY A 136 -2.34 8.23 -7.62
N ILE A 137 -2.39 6.94 -7.31
CA ILE A 137 -2.00 6.35 -6.04
C ILE A 137 -0.94 5.29 -6.30
N GLY A 138 0.17 5.36 -5.56
CA GLY A 138 1.22 4.36 -5.58
C GLY A 138 1.33 3.65 -4.24
N VAL A 139 1.43 2.32 -4.25
CA VAL A 139 1.75 1.53 -3.05
C VAL A 139 2.88 0.57 -3.35
N GLY A 140 3.79 0.38 -2.38
CA GLY A 140 4.82 -0.65 -2.48
C GLY A 140 4.23 -2.05 -2.39
N PHE A 141 4.96 -3.08 -2.81
CA PHE A 141 4.47 -4.47 -2.76
C PHE A 141 4.03 -4.94 -1.37
N ALA A 142 4.67 -4.43 -0.31
CA ALA A 142 4.29 -4.73 1.08
C ALA A 142 2.86 -4.24 1.43
N ASP A 143 2.41 -3.21 0.73
CA ASP A 143 1.15 -2.50 0.94
C ASP A 143 0.12 -2.79 -0.17
N ALA A 144 0.38 -3.76 -1.06
CA ALA A 144 -0.47 -4.09 -2.21
C ALA A 144 -1.93 -4.40 -1.83
N GLY A 145 -2.18 -4.85 -0.59
CA GLY A 145 -3.52 -5.08 -0.06
C GLY A 145 -4.40 -3.83 0.03
N ALA A 146 -3.79 -2.64 0.14
CA ALA A 146 -4.53 -1.39 0.08
C ALA A 146 -5.18 -1.19 -1.30
N ILE A 147 -4.40 -1.36 -2.38
CA ILE A 147 -4.94 -1.28 -3.75
C ILE A 147 -5.93 -2.40 -4.03
N ALA A 148 -5.70 -3.62 -3.51
CA ALA A 148 -6.63 -4.73 -3.65
C ALA A 148 -8.02 -4.42 -3.06
N LEU A 149 -8.07 -3.71 -1.93
CA LEU A 149 -9.30 -3.35 -1.23
C LEU A 149 -9.87 -1.99 -1.64
N ALA A 150 -9.21 -1.23 -2.52
CA ALA A 150 -9.65 0.10 -2.94
C ALA A 150 -11.12 0.14 -3.44
N PRO A 151 -11.63 -0.80 -4.26
CA PRO A 151 -13.03 -0.79 -4.72
C PRO A 151 -14.07 -0.88 -3.59
N ARG A 152 -13.69 -1.39 -2.41
CA ARG A 152 -14.58 -1.49 -1.25
C ARG A 152 -14.59 -0.21 -0.40
N HIS A 153 -13.66 0.70 -0.63
CA HIS A 153 -13.43 1.90 0.18
C HIS A 153 -13.66 3.18 -0.59
N LEU A 154 -13.48 3.15 -1.90
CA LEU A 154 -13.70 4.30 -2.76
C LEU A 154 -15.16 4.34 -3.22
N SER A 155 -15.79 5.52 -3.17
CA SER A 155 -17.15 5.74 -3.67
C SER A 155 -17.19 5.97 -5.19
N LEU A 156 -16.19 5.47 -5.92
CA LEU A 156 -16.07 5.58 -7.37
C LEU A 156 -16.51 4.27 -8.05
N PRO A 157 -17.12 4.34 -9.25
CA PRO A 157 -17.46 3.12 -9.99
C PRO A 157 -16.20 2.32 -10.33
N SER A 158 -16.21 1.01 -10.08
CA SER A 158 -15.04 0.13 -10.25
C SER A 158 -14.49 0.12 -11.67
N GLU A 159 -15.34 0.32 -12.68
CA GLU A 159 -14.93 0.45 -14.09
C GLU A 159 -14.11 1.72 -14.39
N THR A 160 -14.12 2.72 -13.52
CA THR A 160 -13.34 3.97 -13.68
C THR A 160 -11.96 3.90 -13.04
N LEU A 161 -11.72 2.88 -12.22
CA LEU A 161 -10.44 2.61 -11.59
C LEU A 161 -9.51 1.97 -12.61
N VAL A 162 -8.33 2.55 -12.83
CA VAL A 162 -7.33 2.00 -13.76
C VAL A 162 -6.10 1.54 -12.99
N TYR A 163 -5.70 0.29 -13.18
CA TYR A 163 -4.59 -0.34 -12.45
C TYR A 163 -3.39 -0.56 -13.36
N GLU A 164 -2.21 -0.15 -12.90
CA GLU A 164 -0.93 -0.36 -13.59
C GLU A 164 0.08 -1.00 -12.64
N GLN A 165 1.12 -1.62 -13.20
CA GLN A 165 2.25 -2.13 -12.43
C GLN A 165 3.45 -1.22 -12.55
N SER A 166 4.18 -1.08 -11.44
CA SER A 166 5.46 -0.42 -11.38
C SER A 166 6.53 -1.43 -10.95
N PRO A 167 7.82 -1.26 -11.32
CA PRO A 167 8.90 -2.08 -10.78
C PRO A 167 8.98 -2.09 -9.23
N PHE A 168 8.41 -1.07 -8.57
CA PHE A 168 8.49 -0.90 -7.12
C PHE A 168 7.16 -1.19 -6.40
N GLY A 169 6.09 -1.50 -7.13
CA GLY A 169 4.78 -1.73 -6.53
C GLY A 169 3.62 -1.66 -7.52
N ALA A 170 2.46 -1.21 -7.03
CA ALA A 170 1.25 -1.10 -7.84
C ALA A 170 0.76 0.35 -7.88
N LEU A 171 0.18 0.72 -9.02
CA LEU A 171 -0.41 2.03 -9.26
C LEU A 171 -1.92 1.91 -9.48
N LEU A 172 -2.66 2.90 -9.00
CA LEU A 172 -4.10 3.07 -9.21
C LEU A 172 -4.36 4.50 -9.67
N PHE A 173 -5.03 4.68 -10.80
CA PHE A 173 -5.45 5.97 -11.33
C PHE A 173 -6.96 6.14 -11.20
N LEU A 174 -7.36 7.32 -10.73
CA LEU A 174 -8.74 7.73 -10.51
C LEU A 174 -9.06 8.93 -11.38
N ALA A 175 -10.17 8.88 -12.11
CA ALA A 175 -10.69 10.00 -12.88
C ALA A 175 -11.51 10.97 -12.00
N ALA A 176 -10.91 11.48 -10.92
CA ALA A 176 -11.53 12.36 -9.94
C ALA A 176 -10.49 13.31 -9.34
N PRO A 177 -10.87 14.50 -8.87
CA PRO A 177 -9.96 15.40 -8.15
C PRO A 177 -9.61 14.85 -6.76
N LEU A 178 -8.43 15.20 -6.24
CA LEU A 178 -7.94 14.65 -4.97
C LEU A 178 -8.90 14.97 -3.81
N ALA A 179 -9.46 16.17 -3.80
CA ALA A 179 -10.37 16.64 -2.76
C ALA A 179 -11.61 15.74 -2.56
N GLU A 180 -12.06 15.03 -3.61
CA GLU A 180 -13.22 14.14 -3.52
C GLU A 180 -12.88 12.78 -2.89
N VAL A 181 -11.65 12.29 -3.07
CA VAL A 181 -11.23 10.94 -2.68
C VAL A 181 -10.24 10.91 -1.51
N GLU A 182 -9.69 12.06 -1.10
CA GLU A 182 -8.62 12.15 -0.11
C GLU A 182 -9.02 11.51 1.23
N GLN A 183 -10.24 11.76 1.70
CA GLN A 183 -10.72 11.21 2.98
C GLN A 183 -10.84 9.67 2.93
N GLU A 184 -11.31 9.13 1.80
CA GLU A 184 -11.44 7.69 1.57
C GLU A 184 -10.06 7.03 1.48
N LEU A 185 -9.13 7.64 0.75
CA LEU A 185 -7.73 7.19 0.66
C LEU A 185 -7.02 7.21 2.02
N ARG A 186 -7.23 8.25 2.83
CA ARG A 186 -6.74 8.29 4.22
C ARG A 186 -7.40 7.21 5.09
N GLY A 187 -8.67 6.88 4.84
CA GLY A 187 -9.38 5.78 5.48
C GLY A 187 -8.77 4.43 5.11
N LEU A 188 -8.51 4.22 3.82
CA LEU A 188 -7.89 3.02 3.26
C LEU A 188 -6.49 2.80 3.84
N ALA A 189 -5.61 3.82 3.80
CA ALA A 189 -4.28 3.76 4.38
C ALA A 189 -4.29 3.34 5.85
N ARG A 190 -5.19 3.92 6.66
CA ARG A 190 -5.34 3.57 8.08
C ARG A 190 -5.86 2.15 8.28
N LYS A 191 -6.87 1.74 7.53
CA LYS A 191 -7.47 0.40 7.69
C LYS A 191 -6.50 -0.71 7.29
N CYS A 192 -5.76 -0.49 6.21
CA CYS A 192 -4.77 -1.43 5.69
C CYS A 192 -3.41 -1.33 6.39
N GLN A 193 -3.20 -0.34 7.27
CA GLN A 193 -1.91 -0.03 7.87
C GLN A 193 -0.81 0.13 6.81
N ALA A 194 -1.13 0.86 5.74
CA ALA A 194 -0.32 0.99 4.52
C ALA A 194 0.17 2.42 4.29
N VAL A 195 1.30 2.55 3.59
CA VAL A 195 1.81 3.82 3.05
C VAL A 195 1.34 3.97 1.62
N LEU A 196 0.57 5.04 1.37
CA LEU A 196 0.04 5.39 0.04
C LEU A 196 0.70 6.68 -0.41
N TRP A 197 1.33 6.65 -1.58
CA TRP A 197 1.76 7.85 -2.30
C TRP A 197 0.62 8.38 -3.15
N VAL A 198 0.47 9.70 -3.25
CA VAL A 198 -0.55 10.34 -4.06
C VAL A 198 0.01 11.49 -4.87
N GLU A 199 -0.43 11.60 -6.11
CA GLU A 199 -0.14 12.72 -7.00
C GLU A 199 -1.41 13.08 -7.79
N GLU A 200 -1.62 14.38 -8.00
CA GLU A 200 -2.74 14.90 -8.78
C GLU A 200 -2.21 15.65 -10.00
N GLY A 201 -2.78 15.39 -11.16
CA GLY A 201 -2.35 16.04 -12.38
C GLY A 201 -3.39 15.96 -13.49
N THR A 202 -2.95 16.31 -14.70
CA THR A 202 -3.78 16.22 -15.92
C THR A 202 -3.25 15.23 -16.95
N ASP A 203 -2.07 14.66 -16.68
CA ASP A 203 -1.37 13.71 -17.54
C ASP A 203 -1.01 12.49 -16.69
N ALA A 204 -1.79 11.42 -16.85
CA ALA A 204 -1.65 10.20 -16.08
C ALA A 204 -0.28 9.54 -16.26
N SER A 205 0.39 9.73 -17.40
CA SER A 205 1.74 9.18 -17.60
C SER A 205 2.78 9.90 -16.75
N ARG A 206 2.66 11.23 -16.60
CA ARG A 206 3.53 12.01 -15.70
C ARG A 206 3.26 11.69 -14.23
N VAL A 207 1.98 11.66 -13.85
CA VAL A 207 1.55 11.24 -12.52
C VAL A 207 2.08 9.84 -12.19
N GLY A 208 2.03 8.92 -13.15
CA GLY A 208 2.63 7.60 -13.02
C GLY A 208 4.13 7.67 -12.71
N ALA A 209 4.90 8.41 -13.52
CA ALA A 209 6.34 8.55 -13.32
C ALA A 209 6.70 9.14 -11.94
N ASP A 210 5.97 10.18 -11.49
CA ASP A 210 6.18 10.79 -10.17
C ASP A 210 5.89 9.79 -9.03
N LEU A 211 4.89 8.92 -9.20
CA LEU A 211 4.59 7.86 -8.25
C LEU A 211 5.62 6.73 -8.27
N GLU A 212 6.16 6.35 -9.43
CA GLU A 212 7.22 5.36 -9.51
C GLU A 212 8.49 5.82 -8.80
N GLU A 213 8.90 7.07 -9.03
CA GLU A 213 9.99 7.69 -8.28
C GLU A 213 9.68 7.68 -6.78
N ALA A 214 8.44 8.00 -6.41
CA ALA A 214 8.04 8.01 -5.03
C ALA A 214 8.08 6.64 -4.36
N LEU A 215 7.73 5.58 -5.09
CA LEU A 215 7.83 4.20 -4.61
C LEU A 215 9.29 3.76 -4.47
N ALA A 216 10.15 4.15 -5.41
CA ALA A 216 11.58 3.85 -5.35
C ALA A 216 12.22 4.47 -4.10
N LEU A 217 12.01 5.77 -3.90
CA LEU A 217 12.63 6.54 -2.81
C LEU A 217 11.91 6.36 -1.47
N GLY A 218 10.60 6.17 -1.47
CA GLY A 218 9.78 6.09 -0.27
C GLY A 218 10.13 4.89 0.62
N SER A 219 10.63 3.81 0.03
CA SER A 219 11.12 2.62 0.74
C SER A 219 12.22 2.96 1.77
N CYS A 220 12.98 4.03 1.55
CA CYS A 220 14.03 4.50 2.43
C CYS A 220 13.54 5.25 3.69
N LEU A 221 12.29 5.72 3.73
CA LEU A 221 11.87 6.74 4.70
C LEU A 221 11.18 6.24 5.96
N ARG A 222 11.00 4.91 6.11
CA ARG A 222 10.31 4.26 7.25
C ARG A 222 9.09 5.05 7.74
N LEU A 223 8.25 5.46 6.79
CA LEU A 223 7.06 6.27 7.08
C LEU A 223 6.01 5.44 7.81
N PRO A 224 5.29 6.01 8.78
CA PRO A 224 4.13 5.34 9.35
C PRO A 224 3.01 5.25 8.31
N PRO A 225 2.04 4.33 8.48
CA PRO A 225 0.88 4.24 7.60
C PRO A 225 0.16 5.58 7.40
N GLY A 226 -0.17 5.92 6.17
CA GLY A 226 -0.73 7.22 5.82
C GLY A 226 -0.79 7.50 4.33
N LEU A 227 -1.39 8.63 3.99
CA LEU A 227 -1.45 9.17 2.62
C LEU A 227 -0.44 10.31 2.51
N TYR A 228 0.52 10.18 1.61
CA TYR A 228 1.65 11.11 1.44
C TYR A 228 1.71 11.62 0.00
N PRO A 229 1.76 12.94 -0.21
CA PRO A 229 1.99 13.44 -1.54
C PRO A 229 3.45 13.20 -1.97
N THR A 230 3.65 12.83 -3.22
CA THR A 230 4.97 12.66 -3.88
C THR A 230 5.93 13.83 -3.61
N ARG A 231 5.42 15.07 -3.54
CA ARG A 231 6.22 16.29 -3.26
C ARG A 231 7.02 16.24 -1.95
N TYR A 232 6.69 15.34 -1.03
CA TYR A 232 7.49 15.12 0.18
C TYR A 232 8.87 14.52 -0.12
N LEU A 233 9.04 13.92 -1.29
CA LEU A 233 10.28 13.29 -1.73
C LEU A 233 11.13 14.19 -2.61
N TRP A 234 10.58 15.26 -3.20
CA TRP A 234 11.35 16.15 -4.08
C TRP A 234 12.65 16.68 -3.45
N PRO A 235 12.68 17.10 -2.18
CA PRO A 235 13.93 17.53 -1.57
C PRO A 235 14.97 16.40 -1.49
N LEU A 236 14.53 15.16 -1.24
CA LEU A 236 15.39 13.98 -1.21
C LEU A 236 15.90 13.62 -2.60
N ALA A 237 15.03 13.61 -3.62
CA ALA A 237 15.40 13.37 -5.01
C ALA A 237 16.48 14.37 -5.48
N ILE A 238 16.24 15.67 -5.26
CA ILE A 238 17.21 16.74 -5.57
C ILE A 238 18.54 16.51 -4.82
N ALA A 239 18.49 16.10 -3.55
CA ALA A 239 19.69 15.82 -2.78
C ALA A 239 20.47 14.61 -3.33
N LEU A 240 19.77 13.54 -3.74
CA LEU A 240 20.38 12.33 -4.29
C LEU A 240 21.03 12.57 -5.66
N ASP A 241 20.46 13.45 -6.48
CA ASP A 241 21.00 13.88 -7.76
C ASP A 241 22.28 14.75 -7.64
N SER A 242 22.57 15.28 -6.44
CA SER A 242 23.75 16.10 -6.18
C SER A 242 24.66 15.43 -5.14
N PRO A 243 25.72 14.70 -5.55
CA PRO A 243 26.63 14.04 -4.60
C PRO A 243 27.21 15.00 -3.55
N LYS A 244 27.51 16.25 -3.95
CA LYS A 244 28.00 17.30 -3.03
C LYS A 244 26.90 17.79 -2.09
N GLY A 245 25.67 17.96 -2.59
CA GLY A 245 24.51 18.32 -1.77
C GLY A 245 24.20 17.24 -0.73
N ARG A 246 24.19 15.99 -1.16
CA ARG A 246 24.04 14.79 -0.33
C ARG A 246 25.05 14.76 0.82
N GLU A 247 26.34 14.89 0.51
CA GLU A 247 27.42 14.87 1.50
C GLU A 247 27.31 16.03 2.50
N ARG A 248 26.91 17.22 2.03
CA ARG A 248 26.70 18.39 2.91
C ARG A 248 25.54 18.16 3.87
N LEU A 249 24.43 17.60 3.40
CA LEU A 249 23.27 17.29 4.24
C LEU A 249 23.60 16.21 5.28
N LEU A 250 24.27 15.12 4.89
CA LEU A 250 24.67 14.06 5.83
C LEU A 250 25.61 14.59 6.93
N ARG A 251 26.55 15.48 6.58
CA ARG A 251 27.45 16.11 7.55
C ARG A 251 26.74 16.93 8.63
N LEU A 252 25.53 17.41 8.38
CA LEU A 252 24.74 18.12 9.39
C LEU A 252 24.37 17.21 10.57
N LEU A 253 24.20 15.91 10.34
CA LEU A 253 23.85 14.93 11.37
C LEU A 253 25.05 14.16 11.92
N ALA A 254 26.24 14.30 11.33
CA ALA A 254 27.45 13.63 11.80
C ALA A 254 27.73 13.82 13.32
N PRO A 255 27.50 15.01 13.92
CA PRO A 255 27.65 15.19 15.37
C PRO A 255 26.69 14.35 16.23
N LEU A 256 25.59 13.85 15.66
CA LEU A 256 24.58 13.05 16.35
C LEU A 256 24.79 11.54 16.17
N GLU A 257 25.69 11.10 15.29
CA GLU A 257 25.98 9.67 15.07
C GLU A 257 26.37 8.91 16.35
N PRO A 258 27.16 9.48 17.29
CA PRO A 258 27.46 8.83 18.56
C PRO A 258 26.27 8.80 19.54
N HIS A 259 25.14 9.44 19.21
CA HIS A 259 24.00 9.71 20.07
C HIS A 259 22.67 9.26 19.43
N PRO A 260 22.46 7.93 19.25
CA PRO A 260 21.30 7.39 18.55
C PRO A 260 19.97 7.79 19.20
N GLU A 261 19.94 8.04 20.51
CA GLU A 261 18.76 8.52 21.22
C GLU A 261 18.34 9.94 20.82
N LEU A 262 19.29 10.80 20.41
CA LEU A 262 19.01 12.15 19.93
C LEU A 262 18.42 12.10 18.52
N LEU A 263 19.01 11.29 17.63
CA LEU A 263 18.47 11.03 16.29
C LEU A 263 17.05 10.48 16.35
N ALA A 264 16.81 9.46 17.18
CA ALA A 264 15.47 8.90 17.38
C ALA A 264 14.48 9.94 17.93
N THR A 265 14.94 10.84 18.82
CA THR A 265 14.07 11.90 19.37
C THR A 265 13.69 12.93 18.31
N LEU A 266 14.65 13.35 17.47
CA LEU A 266 14.37 14.25 16.33
C LEU A 266 13.39 13.61 15.35
N GLU A 267 13.61 12.35 14.96
CA GLU A 267 12.73 11.61 14.04
C GLU A 267 11.29 11.57 14.56
N VAL A 268 11.10 11.17 15.82
CA VAL A 268 9.76 11.12 16.43
C VAL A 268 9.15 12.51 16.61
N TYR A 269 9.97 13.54 16.85
CA TYR A 269 9.50 14.93 16.93
C TYR A 269 8.95 15.44 15.59
N LEU A 270 9.66 15.19 14.49
CA LEU A 270 9.19 15.52 13.14
C LEU A 270 7.89 14.77 12.81
N GLN A 271 7.86 13.45 13.04
CA GLN A 271 6.68 12.60 12.80
C GLN A 271 5.48 12.93 13.70
N ALA A 272 5.70 13.63 14.82
CA ALA A 272 4.66 14.08 15.73
C ALA A 272 4.09 15.47 15.38
N GLY A 273 4.56 16.07 14.28
CA GLY A 273 4.19 17.43 13.89
C GLY A 273 4.74 18.47 14.88
N PHE A 274 5.99 18.29 15.31
CA PHE A 274 6.70 19.20 16.22
C PHE A 274 6.05 19.33 17.62
N SER A 275 5.32 18.28 18.05
CA SER A 275 4.60 18.29 19.33
C SER A 275 5.38 17.55 20.42
N LEU A 276 5.98 18.29 21.36
CA LEU A 276 6.69 17.73 22.51
C LEU A 276 5.86 16.68 23.27
N LYS A 277 4.57 16.95 23.49
CA LYS A 277 3.66 16.04 24.21
C LYS A 277 3.48 14.71 23.47
N LYS A 278 3.25 14.77 22.15
CA LYS A 278 3.09 13.56 21.33
C LYS A 278 4.41 12.79 21.23
N THR A 279 5.53 13.49 21.09
CA THR A 279 6.87 12.88 21.07
C THR A 279 7.19 12.16 22.39
N ALA A 280 6.95 12.82 23.51
CA ALA A 280 7.14 12.27 24.85
C ALA A 280 6.31 11.00 25.06
N HIS A 281 5.04 11.04 24.68
CA HIS A 281 4.15 9.88 24.73
C HIS A 281 4.66 8.72 23.85
N ARG A 282 5.05 8.99 22.60
CA ARG A 282 5.57 7.97 21.68
C ARG A 282 6.89 7.34 22.14
N LEU A 283 7.75 8.10 22.79
CA LEU A 283 9.04 7.63 23.30
C LEU A 283 8.97 7.05 24.72
N GLY A 284 7.83 7.14 25.41
CA GLY A 284 7.73 6.76 26.82
C GLY A 284 8.56 7.65 27.76
N LEU A 285 8.80 8.91 27.37
CA LEU A 285 9.62 9.87 28.08
C LEU A 285 8.77 10.97 28.72
N HIS A 286 9.35 11.67 29.70
CA HIS A 286 8.78 12.93 30.18
C HIS A 286 9.00 14.06 29.14
N PRO A 287 8.07 15.01 28.94
CA PRO A 287 8.25 16.13 28.01
C PRO A 287 9.56 16.91 28.20
N ASN A 288 10.01 17.10 29.45
CA ASN A 288 11.29 17.77 29.74
C ASN A 288 12.50 16.98 29.22
N SER A 289 12.45 15.65 29.23
CA SER A 289 13.52 14.81 28.69
C SER A 289 13.59 14.91 27.17
N VAL A 290 12.43 14.99 26.50
CA VAL A 290 12.38 15.27 25.06
C VAL A 290 12.96 16.64 24.76
N LEU A 291 12.53 17.67 25.49
CA LEU A 291 13.03 19.03 25.32
C LEU A 291 14.56 19.10 25.52
N TYR A 292 15.08 18.45 26.56
CA TYR A 292 16.52 18.35 26.79
C TYR A 292 17.25 17.69 25.62
N ARG A 293 16.74 16.56 25.11
CA ARG A 293 17.35 15.88 23.96
C ARG A 293 17.32 16.73 22.69
N LEU A 294 16.22 17.43 22.43
CA LEU A 294 16.12 18.35 21.29
C LEU A 294 17.14 19.49 21.42
N HIS A 295 17.24 20.14 22.58
CA HIS A 295 18.25 21.17 22.81
C HIS A 295 19.67 20.63 22.67
N ARG A 296 19.94 19.42 23.19
CA ARG A 296 21.25 18.79 23.03
C ARG A 296 21.58 18.54 21.56
N ALA A 297 20.59 18.17 20.75
CA ALA A 297 20.77 18.01 19.32
C ALA A 297 21.07 19.34 18.63
N GLU A 298 20.38 20.42 19.00
CA GLU A 298 20.67 21.78 18.51
C GLU A 298 22.08 22.23 18.88
N GLU A 299 22.54 21.98 20.12
CA GLU A 299 23.90 22.29 20.57
C GLU A 299 24.98 21.56 19.76
N LEU A 300 24.79 20.27 19.49
CA LEU A 300 25.78 19.45 18.80
C LEU A 300 25.84 19.74 17.29
N THR A 301 24.70 20.05 16.68
CA THR A 301 24.61 20.28 15.23
C THR A 301 24.77 21.75 14.84
N GLY A 302 24.51 22.68 15.77
CA GLY A 302 24.39 24.11 15.49
C GLY A 302 23.10 24.49 14.74
N LEU A 303 22.18 23.54 14.53
CA LEU A 303 20.90 23.76 13.84
C LEU A 303 19.83 24.14 14.87
N HIS A 304 19.04 25.17 14.58
CA HIS A 304 17.98 25.62 15.47
C HIS A 304 16.60 25.20 14.94
N LEU A 305 15.91 24.31 15.64
CA LEU A 305 14.60 23.76 15.25
C LEU A 305 13.48 24.82 15.22
N GLY A 306 13.70 25.97 15.85
CA GLY A 306 12.82 27.14 15.75
C GLY A 306 12.96 27.94 14.46
N ARG A 307 14.01 27.72 13.65
CA ARG A 307 14.20 28.36 12.34
C ARG A 307 13.71 27.43 11.24
N ALA A 308 12.90 27.95 10.34
CA ALA A 308 12.27 27.14 9.28
C ALA A 308 13.32 26.53 8.34
N GLU A 309 14.40 27.27 8.08
CA GLU A 309 15.51 26.86 7.22
C GLU A 309 16.26 25.66 7.81
N ASP A 310 16.65 25.77 9.08
CA ASP A 310 17.36 24.71 9.80
C ASP A 310 16.45 23.49 9.99
N LEU A 311 15.17 23.69 10.29
CA LEU A 311 14.19 22.61 10.42
C LEU A 311 14.02 21.83 9.10
N CYS A 312 13.99 22.53 7.97
CA CYS A 312 13.95 21.93 6.63
C CYS A 312 15.22 21.09 6.39
N LEU A 313 16.40 21.65 6.67
CA LEU A 313 17.68 20.95 6.52
C LEU A 313 17.76 19.71 7.42
N VAL A 314 17.35 19.80 8.68
CA VAL A 314 17.29 18.65 9.61
C VAL A 314 16.36 17.57 9.07
N SER A 315 15.16 17.94 8.59
CA SER A 315 14.21 16.98 8.03
C SER A 315 14.78 16.26 6.81
N MET A 316 15.37 17.01 5.87
CA MET A 316 16.01 16.44 4.68
C MET A 316 17.20 15.55 5.03
N ALA A 317 18.05 16.01 5.94
CA ALA A 317 19.22 15.25 6.37
C ALA A 317 18.83 13.95 7.06
N LEU A 318 17.76 13.95 7.87
CA LEU A 318 17.27 12.72 8.53
C LEU A 318 16.71 11.73 7.51
N TYR A 319 15.90 12.19 6.56
CA TYR A 319 15.40 11.35 5.47
C TYR A 319 16.53 10.73 4.64
N LEU A 320 17.55 11.54 4.31
CA LEU A 320 18.70 11.08 3.56
C LEU A 320 19.59 10.12 4.37
N TYR A 321 19.81 10.40 5.65
CA TYR A 321 20.57 9.53 6.55
C TYR A 321 19.96 8.13 6.64
N ARG A 322 18.62 8.04 6.61
CA ARG A 322 17.91 6.75 6.54
C ARG A 322 18.03 6.06 5.19
N ALA A 323 18.01 6.83 4.11
CA ALA A 323 18.15 6.29 2.77
C ALA A 323 19.54 5.73 2.46
N VAL A 324 20.57 6.25 3.11
CA VAL A 324 21.98 5.89 2.85
C VAL A 324 22.58 5.00 3.97
N GLY A 325 21.96 4.97 5.16
CA GLY A 325 22.47 4.29 6.35
C GLY A 325 22.07 2.82 6.53
N ASP A 326 21.30 2.25 5.59
CA ASP A 326 21.03 0.80 5.46
C ASP A 326 21.85 0.24 4.28
#